data_AF-W0EG64-F1
#
_entry.id   AF-W0EG64-F1
#
_cell.length_a   1.000
_cell.length_b   1.000
_cell.length_c   1.000
_cell.angle_alpha   90.00
_cell.angle_beta   90.00
_cell.angle_gamma   90.00
#
_symmetry.space_group_name_H-M   'P 1'
#
loop_
_entity.id
_entity.type
_entity.pdbx_description
1 polymer ?
#
loop_
_entity_poly.entity_id
_entity_poly.type
_entity_poly.pdbx_seq_one_letter_code
_entity_poly.pdbx_strand_id
1 'polypeptide(L)' 'MDFMNALKFLISNKPCRFPDKAILSLEAYCIDVTILANLCNMQYINGQNTVTYLSFSIQI' A
#
# COMPACT_ATOMS: atom_id res chain seq x y z
N MET A 1 -7.00 -8.59 -5.70
CA MET A 1 -6.01 -7.84 -6.52
C MET A 1 -4.87 -7.50 -5.60
N ASP A 2 -4.19 -8.56 -5.19
CA ASP A 2 -3.54 -8.67 -3.89
C ASP A 2 -2.14 -8.10 -3.94
N PHE A 3 -1.63 -7.70 -2.76
CA PHE A 3 -0.26 -7.29 -2.46
C PHE A 3 0.83 -7.93 -3.35
N MET A 4 0.63 -9.20 -3.70
CA MET A 4 1.43 -9.97 -4.64
C MET A 4 1.61 -9.33 -6.02
N ASN A 5 0.62 -8.62 -6.59
CA ASN A 5 0.70 -8.04 -7.93
C ASN A 5 1.59 -6.80 -8.00
N ALA A 6 1.59 -5.92 -6.98
CA ALA A 6 2.49 -4.77 -6.94
C ALA A 6 3.95 -5.22 -6.76
N LEU A 7 4.17 -6.20 -5.87
CA LEU A 7 5.46 -6.86 -5.72
C LEU A 7 5.87 -7.59 -7.03
N LYS A 8 4.92 -8.18 -7.76
CA LYS A 8 5.17 -8.84 -9.05
C LYS A 8 5.73 -7.90 -10.10
N PHE A 9 5.32 -6.63 -10.14
CA PHE A 9 5.87 -5.64 -11.09
C PHE A 9 7.32 -5.29 -10.75
N LEU A 10 7.63 -5.09 -9.46
CA LEU A 10 8.99 -4.90 -8.97
C LEU A 10 9.89 -6.12 -9.27
N ILE A 11 9.40 -7.33 -9.00
CA ILE A 11 10.14 -8.59 -9.19
C ILE A 11 10.29 -8.94 -10.69
N SER A 12 9.30 -8.64 -11.53
CA SER A 12 9.35 -8.95 -12.96
C SER A 12 10.05 -7.86 -13.80
N ASN A 13 10.54 -6.81 -13.15
CA ASN A 13 11.14 -5.63 -13.78
C ASN A 13 10.28 -5.02 -14.89
N LYS A 14 8.95 -5.14 -14.77
CA LYS A 14 8.00 -4.58 -15.73
C LYS A 14 7.55 -3.21 -15.23
N PRO A 15 7.55 -2.16 -16.07
CA PRO A 15 7.11 -0.85 -15.64
C PRO A 15 5.65 -0.90 -15.20
N CYS A 16 5.34 -0.14 -14.14
CA CYS A 16 3.95 0.09 -13.74
C CYS A 16 3.17 0.64 -14.94
N ARG A 17 1.93 0.14 -15.15
CA ARG A 17 1.07 0.63 -16.24
C ARG A 17 0.75 2.13 -16.13
N PHE A 18 0.74 2.65 -14.90
CA PHE A 18 0.49 4.05 -14.59
C PHE A 18 1.62 4.58 -13.70
N PRO A 19 2.79 4.89 -14.28
CA PRO A 19 3.97 5.27 -13.50
C PRO A 19 3.72 6.54 -12.67
N ASP A 20 3.00 7.52 -13.22
CA ASP A 20 2.68 8.79 -12.52
C ASP A 20 1.70 8.63 -11.36
N LYS A 21 1.03 7.47 -11.28
CA LYS A 21 0.12 7.11 -10.19
C LYS A 21 0.71 6.02 -9.29
N ALA A 22 1.97 5.65 -9.52
CA ALA A 22 2.64 4.62 -8.74
C ALA A 22 2.90 5.16 -7.33
N ILE A 23 2.19 4.60 -6.36
CA ILE A 23 2.40 4.87 -4.95
C ILE A 23 2.72 3.53 -4.28
N LEU A 24 3.76 3.52 -3.46
CA LEU A 24 4.20 2.33 -2.75
C LEU A 24 3.35 2.12 -1.49
N SER A 25 3.04 0.84 -1.19
CA SER A 25 2.40 0.47 0.08
C SER A 25 3.37 0.74 1.23
N LEU A 26 2.85 1.23 2.36
CA LEU A 26 3.63 1.40 3.60
C LEU A 26 4.22 0.08 4.11
N GLU A 27 3.51 -1.04 3.92
CA GLU A 27 3.99 -2.37 4.32
C GLU A 27 5.23 -2.79 3.51
N ALA A 28 5.40 -2.27 2.29
CA ALA A 28 6.61 -2.52 1.48
C ALA A 28 7.87 -1.87 2.09
N TYR A 29 7.69 -0.89 2.97
CA TYR A 29 8.74 -0.26 3.77
C TYR A 29 8.86 -0.87 5.17
N CYS A 30 8.28 -2.05 5.40
CA CYS A 30 8.25 -2.72 6.70
C CYS A 30 7.55 -1.92 7.80
N ILE A 31 6.57 -1.07 7.44
CA ILE A 31 5.77 -0.31 8.40
C ILE A 31 4.54 -1.13 8.78
N ASP A 32 4.31 -1.32 10.08
CA ASP A 32 3.07 -1.92 10.59
C ASP A 32 1.91 -0.93 10.44
N VAL A 33 1.08 -1.19 9.44
CA VAL A 33 -0.06 -0.35 9.09
C VAL A 33 -1.19 -0.40 10.10
N THR A 34 -1.30 -1.47 10.89
CA THR A 34 -2.34 -1.60 11.92
C THR A 34 -1.99 -0.72 13.11
N ILE A 35 -0.73 -0.76 13.55
CA ILE A 35 -0.22 0.12 14.60
C ILE A 35 -0.30 1.58 14.14
N LEU A 36 0.14 1.88 12.92
CA LEU A 36 0.08 3.24 12.39
C LEU A 36 -1.35 3.78 12.32
N ALA A 37 -2.31 2.98 11.82
CA ALA A 37 -3.70 3.39 11.76
C ALA A 37 -4.25 3.72 13.16
N ASN A 38 -3.94 2.90 14.17
CA ASN A 38 -4.34 3.14 15.55
C ASN A 38 -3.70 4.43 16.10
N LEU A 39 -2.41 4.65 15.87
CA LEU A 39 -1.69 5.87 16.31
C LEU A 39 -2.26 7.14 15.68
N CYS A 40 -2.68 7.05 14.41
CA CYS A 40 -3.32 8.15 13.69
C CYS A 40 -4.83 8.25 13.94
N ASN A 41 -5.38 7.44 14.84
CA ASN A 41 -6.81 7.38 15.16
C ASN A 41 -7.69 7.14 13.92
N MET A 42 -7.16 6.37 12.96
CA MET A 42 -7.83 5.98 11.72
C MET A 42 -8.68 4.71 11.94
N GLN A 43 -9.85 4.67 11.30
CA GLN A 43 -10.68 3.47 11.25
C GLN A 43 -10.03 2.45 10.31
N TYR A 44 -9.36 1.43 10.87
CA TYR A 44 -8.81 0.33 10.09
C TYR A 44 -9.88 -0.72 9.83
N ILE A 45 -10.39 -0.78 8.59
CA ILE A 45 -11.45 -1.70 8.17
C ILE A 45 -10.83 -2.72 7.21
N ASN A 46 -10.55 -3.93 7.70
CA ASN A 46 -10.12 -5.05 6.85
C ASN A 46 -11.12 -6.21 6.96
N GLY A 47 -12.36 -5.94 6.55
CA GLY A 47 -13.46 -6.90 6.59
C GLY A 47 -13.45 -7.87 5.40
N GLN A 48 -14.27 -8.92 5.49
CA GLN A 48 -14.40 -9.90 4.40
C GLN A 48 -14.85 -9.21 3.10
N ASN A 49 -14.16 -9.49 1.99
CA ASN A 49 -14.36 -8.87 0.68
C ASN A 49 -13.99 -7.37 0.58
N THR A 50 -13.19 -6.83 1.50
CA THR A 50 -12.64 -5.47 1.39
C THR A 50 -11.13 -5.50 1.16
N VAL A 51 -10.59 -4.45 0.54
CA VAL A 51 -9.14 -4.25 0.42
C VAL A 51 -8.83 -2.84 0.88
N THR A 52 -8.03 -2.73 1.95
CA THR A 52 -7.58 -1.44 2.49
C THR A 52 -6.20 -1.11 1.94
N TYR A 53 -6.08 0.08 1.36
CA TYR A 53 -4.84 0.59 0.82
C TYR A 53 -4.32 1.70 1.73
N LEU A 54 -3.13 1.51 2.29
CA LEU A 54 -2.45 2.50 3.12
C LEU A 54 -1.14 2.90 2.43
N SER A 55 -1.05 4.19 2.11
CA SER A 55 0.07 4.78 1.41
C SER A 55 0.38 6.17 1.97
N PHE A 56 1.62 6.62 1.79
CA PHE A 56 2.03 7.97 2.15
C PHE A 56 2.10 8.85 0.90
N SER A 57 1.63 10.09 1.02
CA SER A 57 1.93 11.16 0.07
C SER A 57 2.80 12.18 0.78
N ILE A 58 4.05 12.32 0.35
CA ILE A 58 4.94 13.38 0.83
C ILE A 58 4.58 14.64 0.04
N GLN A 59 3.97 15.63 0.69
CA GLN A 59 3.92 16.99 0.16
C GLN A 59 5.21 17.72 0.57
N ILE A 60 6.02 18.10 -0.42
CA ILE A 60 7.20 18.97 -0.27
C ILE A 60 6.80 20.37 -0.74
#